data_AF-A0A7Y2WAT8-F1
#
_entry.id   AF-A0A7Y2WAT8-F1
#
_cell.length_a   1.000
_cell.length_b   1.000
_cell.length_c   1.000
_cell.angle_alpha   90.00
_cell.angle_beta   90.00
_cell.angle_gamma   90.00
#
_symmetry.space_group_name_H-M   'P 1'
#
loop_
_entity.id
_entity.type
_entity.pdbx_description
1 polymer ?
#
loop_
_entity_poly.entity_id
_entity_poly.type
_entity_poly.pdbx_seq_one_letter_code
_entity_poly.pdbx_strand_id
1 'polypeptide(L)'
;MNLTYKYLYTRFHVFGSLPTHKVFKSETGSQSKLVFADQSFIYGLVSDWAINNTHFDGCKPTWEQESKLFLAKEKDALVLYRLQHPHFKTEALI
;
A
#
# COMPACT_ATOMS: atom_id res chain seq x y z
N MET A 1 13.67 4.47 -18.18
CA MET A 1 13.75 3.21 -17.39
C MET A 1 12.36 2.88 -16.92
N ASN A 2 11.78 1.78 -17.40
CA ASN A 2 10.49 1.31 -16.91
C ASN A 2 10.73 0.72 -15.52
N LEU A 3 10.33 1.43 -14.47
CA LEU A 3 10.46 0.93 -13.10
C LEU A 3 9.43 -0.20 -12.93
N THR A 4 9.88 -1.44 -13.04
CA THR A 4 9.08 -2.61 -12.68
C THR A 4 8.98 -2.68 -11.16
N TYR A 5 7.75 -2.68 -10.65
CA TYR A 5 7.48 -2.81 -9.21
C TYR A 5 6.90 -4.19 -8.92
N LYS A 6 7.51 -4.91 -7.99
CA LYS A 6 7.05 -6.23 -7.56
C LYS A 6 6.34 -6.13 -6.21
N TYR A 7 5.18 -6.77 -6.11
CA TYR A 7 4.44 -6.90 -4.86
C TYR A 7 5.29 -7.60 -3.80
N LEU A 8 5.32 -7.05 -2.58
CA LEU A 8 6.02 -7.64 -1.45
C LEU A 8 5.08 -8.15 -0.38
N TYR A 9 4.22 -7.27 0.16
CA TYR A 9 3.25 -7.61 1.19
C TYR A 9 2.14 -6.57 1.31
N THR A 10 1.06 -6.90 2.02
CA THR A 10 0.07 -5.91 2.45
C THR A 10 0.37 -5.48 3.89
N ARG A 11 0.52 -4.18 4.12
CA ARG A 11 0.65 -3.62 5.46
C ARG A 11 -0.72 -3.18 5.96
N PHE A 12 -1.25 -3.88 6.96
CA PHE A 12 -2.50 -3.51 7.60
C PHE A 12 -2.34 -2.23 8.42
N HIS A 13 -3.36 -1.38 8.35
CA HIS A 13 -3.46 -0.20 9.19
C HIS A 13 -3.45 -0.61 10.67
N VAL A 14 -2.47 -0.10 11.40
CA VAL A 14 -2.45 -0.08 12.86
C VAL A 14 -2.69 1.36 13.30
N PHE A 15 -3.40 1.56 14.41
CA PHE A 15 -3.70 2.90 14.93
C PHE A 15 -2.44 3.79 14.98
N GLY A 16 -2.52 5.01 14.43
CA GLY A 16 -1.41 5.96 14.33
C GLY A 16 -0.43 5.71 13.17
N SER A 17 -0.68 4.73 12.30
CA SER A 17 0.11 4.47 11.10
C SER A 17 -0.64 4.84 9.81
N LEU A 18 0.00 4.67 8.66
CA LEU A 18 -0.64 4.85 7.36
C LEU A 18 -1.83 3.88 7.18
N PRO A 19 -2.84 4.24 6.38
CA PRO A 19 -3.92 3.33 5.98
C PRO A 19 -3.39 2.03 5.40
N THR A 20 -4.20 0.98 5.38
CA THR A 20 -3.79 -0.30 4.82
C THR A 20 -3.35 -0.10 3.38
N HIS A 21 -2.16 -0.59 3.06
CA HIS A 21 -1.56 -0.40 1.75
C HIS A 21 -0.79 -1.62 1.31
N LYS A 22 -0.79 -1.83 0.00
CA LYS A 22 0.02 -2.85 -0.66
C LYS A 22 1.39 -2.26 -0.95
N VAL A 23 2.42 -2.95 -0.51
CA VAL A 23 3.82 -2.53 -0.66
C VAL A 23 4.39 -3.21 -1.88
N PHE A 24 4.89 -2.40 -2.82
CA PHE A 24 5.63 -2.86 -3.98
C PHE A 24 7.04 -2.30 -3.95
N LYS A 25 8.03 -3.12 -4.27
CA LYS A 25 9.44 -2.69 -4.33
C LYS A 25 9.89 -2.60 -5.78
N SER A 26 10.65 -1.55 -6.09
CA SER A 26 11.35 -1.44 -7.36
C SER A 26 12.40 -2.53 -7.49
N GLU A 27 12.45 -3.19 -8.64
CA GLU A 27 13.48 -4.21 -8.92
C GLU A 27 14.89 -3.61 -9.02
N THR A 28 14.99 -2.32 -9.34
CA THR A 28 16.26 -1.65 -9.65
C THR A 28 16.65 -0.57 -8.65
N GLY A 29 15.85 -0.32 -7.61
CA GLY A 29 16.06 0.78 -6.66
C GLY A 29 15.57 0.49 -5.24
N SER A 30 15.90 1.41 -4.33
CA SER A 30 15.44 1.38 -2.93
C SER A 30 14.03 1.93 -2.74
N GLN A 31 13.44 2.53 -3.78
CA GLN A 31 12.11 3.09 -3.73
C GLN A 31 11.04 2.00 -3.69
N SER A 32 10.08 2.19 -2.80
CA SER A 32 8.86 1.38 -2.72
C SER A 32 7.64 2.23 -3.06
N LYS A 33 6.65 1.59 -3.67
CA LYS A 33 5.35 2.15 -4.01
C LYS A 33 4.32 1.57 -3.06
N LEU A 34 3.61 2.43 -2.34
CA LEU A 34 2.60 2.07 -1.36
C LEU A 34 1.24 2.38 -1.98
N VAL A 35 0.48 1.34 -2.32
CA VAL A 35 -0.79 1.46 -3.07
C VAL A 35 -1.97 1.21 -2.15
N PHE A 36 -2.87 2.17 -2.07
CA PHE A 36 -4.06 2.15 -1.21
C PHE A 36 -5.28 1.56 -1.92
N ALA A 37 -6.34 1.33 -1.16
CA ALA A 37 -7.55 0.62 -1.60
C ALA A 37 -8.31 1.29 -2.76
N ASP A 38 -8.14 2.60 -2.97
CA ASP A 38 -8.68 3.36 -4.10
C ASP A 38 -7.73 3.40 -5.31
N GLN A 39 -6.68 2.58 -5.31
CA GLN A 39 -5.58 2.56 -6.28
C GLN A 39 -4.69 3.81 -6.27
N SER A 40 -4.94 4.79 -5.40
CA SER A 40 -3.98 5.86 -5.19
C SER A 40 -2.70 5.33 -4.56
N PHE A 41 -1.60 6.07 -4.68
CA PHE A 41 -0.32 5.63 -4.15
C PHE A 41 0.56 6.77 -3.66
N ILE A 42 1.56 6.42 -2.88
CA ILE A 42 2.71 7.27 -2.54
C ILE A 42 4.00 6.47 -2.71
N TYR A 43 5.11 7.18 -2.81
CA TYR A 43 6.43 6.58 -2.75
C TYR A 43 7.00 6.68 -1.33
N GLY A 44 7.76 5.66 -0.94
CA GLY A 44 8.45 5.64 0.34
C GLY A 44 9.64 4.69 0.33
N LEU A 45 10.26 4.55 1.49
CA LEU A 45 11.34 3.60 1.73
C LEU A 45 10.81 2.50 2.65
N VAL A 46 11.15 1.25 2.31
CA VAL A 46 10.84 0.09 3.14
C VAL A 46 12.18 -0.45 3.65
N SER A 47 12.25 -0.76 4.95
CA SER A 47 13.47 -1.26 5.54
C SER A 47 13.83 -2.64 4.99
N ASP A 48 15.13 -2.93 4.91
CA ASP A 48 15.63 -4.23 4.48
C ASP A 48 15.12 -5.38 5.36
N TRP A 49 14.91 -5.10 6.65
CA TRP A 49 14.30 -6.07 7.57
C TRP A 49 12.89 -6.46 7.11
N ALA A 50 12.03 -5.50 6.75
CA ALA A 50 10.67 -5.80 6.29
C ALA A 50 10.68 -6.56 4.96
N ILE A 51 11.63 -6.28 4.07
CA ILE A 51 11.82 -6.98 2.79
C ILE A 51 12.20 -8.45 3.02
N ASN A 52 13.07 -8.71 3.99
CA ASN A 52 13.57 -10.06 4.25
C ASN A 52 12.62 -10.92 5.09
N ASN A 53 11.52 -10.35 5.60
CA ASN A 53 10.58 -11.01 6.52
C ASN A 53 9.12 -10.93 6.06
N THR A 54 8.85 -10.96 4.75
CA THR A 54 7.49 -10.82 4.17
C THR A 54 6.65 -12.10 4.21
N HIS A 55 7.14 -13.17 4.84
CA HIS A 55 6.56 -14.52 4.75
C HIS A 55 5.17 -14.66 5.40
N PHE A 56 4.70 -13.62 6.08
CA PHE A 56 3.42 -13.60 6.80
C PHE A 56 2.27 -13.01 5.99
N ASP A 57 2.49 -12.67 4.73
CA ASP A 57 1.49 -12.03 3.91
C ASP A 57 0.49 -13.04 3.31
N GLY A 58 -0.75 -13.00 3.79
CA GLY A 58 -1.87 -13.80 3.28
C GLY A 58 -2.73 -13.09 2.21
N CYS A 59 -2.38 -11.85 1.85
CA CYS A 59 -3.16 -11.03 0.92
C CYS A 59 -2.83 -11.29 -0.55
N LYS A 60 -3.70 -10.77 -1.43
CA LYS A 60 -3.49 -10.84 -2.88
C LYS A 60 -2.61 -9.68 -3.36
N PRO A 61 -1.84 -9.85 -4.43
CA PRO A 61 -1.00 -8.77 -4.96
C PRO A 61 -1.75 -7.52 -5.40
N THR A 62 -3.01 -7.65 -5.84
CA THR A 62 -3.82 -6.53 -6.32
C THR A 62 -5.09 -6.38 -5.50
N TRP A 63 -5.58 -5.15 -5.38
CA TRP A 63 -6.83 -4.86 -4.66
C TRP A 63 -8.07 -5.47 -5.32
N GLU A 64 -8.06 -5.66 -6.64
CA GLU A 64 -9.16 -6.26 -7.40
C GLU A 64 -9.32 -7.76 -7.14
N GLN A 65 -8.23 -8.43 -6.76
CA GLN A 65 -8.23 -9.85 -6.40
C GLN A 65 -8.72 -10.11 -4.96
N GLU A 66 -8.81 -9.06 -4.14
CA GLU A 66 -9.31 -9.16 -2.77
C GLU A 66 -10.83 -9.31 -2.72
N SER A 67 -11.37 -9.76 -1.59
CA SER A 67 -12.81 -9.80 -1.40
C SER A 67 -13.43 -8.39 -1.46
N LYS A 68 -14.60 -8.27 -2.09
CA LYS A 68 -15.33 -6.98 -2.20
C LYS A 68 -15.60 -6.34 -0.83
N LEU A 69 -15.92 -7.16 0.17
CA LEU A 69 -16.19 -6.69 1.53
C LEU A 69 -14.94 -6.10 2.18
N PHE A 70 -13.79 -6.76 2.01
CA PHE A 70 -12.51 -6.25 2.52
C PHE A 70 -12.13 -4.94 1.82
N LEU A 71 -12.20 -4.91 0.48
CA LEU A 71 -11.90 -3.72 -0.31
C LEU A 71 -12.77 -2.51 0.07
N ALA A 72 -14.07 -2.71 0.29
CA ALA A 72 -14.97 -1.63 0.71
C ALA A 72 -14.57 -1.05 2.08
N LYS A 73 -14.30 -1.91 3.06
CA LYS A 73 -13.85 -1.48 4.40
C LYS A 73 -12.55 -0.68 4.35
N GLU A 74 -11.57 -1.12 3.56
CA GLU A 74 -10.30 -0.40 3.43
C GLU A 74 -10.45 0.94 2.71
N LYS A 75 -11.41 1.06 1.77
CA LYS A 75 -11.75 2.35 1.15
C LYS A 75 -12.37 3.32 2.17
N ASP A 76 -13.32 2.85 2.97
CA ASP A 76 -13.93 3.68 4.02
C ASP A 76 -12.89 4.14 5.05
N ALA A 77 -12.00 3.24 5.46
CA ALA A 77 -10.89 3.56 6.35
C ALA A 77 -9.94 4.61 5.76
N LEU A 78 -9.61 4.50 4.46
CA LEU A 78 -8.78 5.48 3.75
C LEU A 78 -9.45 6.86 3.70
N VAL A 79 -10.76 6.92 3.45
CA VAL A 79 -11.52 8.17 3.45
C VAL A 79 -11.49 8.82 4.83
N LEU A 80 -11.78 8.05 5.88
CA LEU A 80 -11.71 8.54 7.26
C LEU A 80 -10.32 9.05 7.62
N TYR A 81 -9.27 8.33 7.22
CA TYR A 81 -7.90 8.75 7.45
C TYR A 81 -7.58 10.07 6.78
N ARG A 82 -7.97 10.26 5.52
CA ARG A 82 -7.77 11.52 4.77
C ARG A 82 -8.49 12.70 5.42
N LEU A 83 -9.71 12.48 5.94
CA LEU A 83 -10.44 13.53 6.68
C LEU A 83 -9.71 13.95 7.95
N GLN A 84 -9.10 13.00 8.66
CA GLN A 84 -8.31 13.26 9.87
C GLN A 84 -6.91 13.83 9.59
N HIS A 85 -6.37 13.60 8.39
CA HIS A 85 -5.01 14.00 8.00
C HIS A 85 -5.03 14.81 6.68
N PRO A 86 -5.39 16.11 6.71
CA PRO A 86 -5.52 16.93 5.50
C PRO A 86 -4.23 17.07 4.66
N HIS A 87 -3.07 16.87 5.29
CA HIS A 87 -1.77 16.92 4.61
C HIS A 87 -1.38 15.60 3.93
N PHE A 88 -2.14 14.53 4.17
CA PHE A 88 -1.93 13.24 3.51
C PHE A 88 -2.43 13.31 2.06
N LYS A 89 -1.48 13.39 1.13
CA LYS A 89 -1.72 13.47 -0.31
C LYS A 89 -1.18 12.23 -1.01
N THR A 90 -1.96 11.72 -1.96
CA THR A 90 -1.63 10.53 -2.76
C THR A 90 -1.68 10.89 -4.23
N GLU A 91 -0.84 10.24 -5.03
CA GLU A 91 -0.93 10.29 -6.49
C GLU A 91 -2.04 9.36 -6.97
N ALA A 92 -2.77 9.77 -8.00
CA ALA A 92 -3.79 8.94 -8.65
C ALA A 92 -3.16 8.22 -9.86
N LEU A 93 -3.57 6.97 -10.10
CA LEU A 93 -3.38 6.33 -11.40
C LEU A 93 -4.27 7.10 -12.40
N ILE A 94 -3.63 7.76 -13.37
CA ILE A 94 -4.29 8.37 -14.54
C ILE A 94 -4.74 7.25 -15.48
#